data_AF-A0A800M5S1-F1
#
_entry.id   AF-A0A800M5S1-F1
#
_cell.length_a   1.000
_cell.length_b   1.000
_cell.length_c   1.000
_cell.angle_alpha   90.00
_cell.angle_beta   90.00
_cell.angle_gamma   90.00
#
_symmetry.space_group_name_H-M   'P 1'
#
loop_
_entity.id
_entity.type
_entity.pdbx_description
1 polymer ?
#
loop_
_entity_poly.entity_id
_entity_poly.type
_entity_poly.pdbx_seq_one_letter_code
_entity_poly.pdbx_strand_id
1 'polypeptide(L)' 'INSATSFGVQQVFPAELAALGAAPTFAIFGIIAAVGLVFVWFVVPETKGKSLEELEAELVRS' A
#
# COMPACT_ATOMS: atom_id res chain seq x y z
N ILE A 1 6.04 -2.65 -13.14
CA ILE A 1 5.29 -2.10 -11.99
C ILE A 1 6.16 -2.14 -10.73
N ASN A 2 6.54 -3.34 -10.24
CA ASN A 2 7.41 -3.46 -9.05
C ASN A 2 8.70 -2.63 -9.12
N SER A 3 9.46 -2.71 -10.22
CA SER A 3 10.72 -1.98 -10.38
C SER A 3 10.54 -0.45 -10.46
N ALA A 4 9.41 0.04 -10.96
CA ALA A 4 9.13 1.47 -11.05
C ALA A 4 8.81 2.06 -9.66
N THR A 5 8.00 1.35 -8.86
CA THR A 5 7.72 1.71 -7.47
C THR A 5 9.01 1.69 -6.64
N SER A 6 9.80 0.62 -6.74
CA SER A 6 11.07 0.52 -6.02
C SER A 6 12.06 1.62 -6.41
N PHE A 7 12.14 1.97 -7.71
CA PHE A 7 12.97 3.09 -8.17
C PHE A 7 12.50 4.43 -7.60
N GLY A 8 11.20 4.69 -7.61
CA GLY A 8 10.62 5.90 -7.05
C GLY A 8 10.91 6.06 -5.56
N VAL A 9 10.69 5.01 -4.76
CA VAL A 9 10.98 5.04 -3.32
C VAL A 9 12.45 5.31 -3.04
N GLN A 10 13.36 4.65 -3.78
CA GLN A 10 14.81 4.84 -3.60
C GLN A 10 15.28 6.27 -3.92
N GLN A 11 14.59 7.02 -4.78
CA GLN A 11 14.93 8.41 -5.05
C GLN A 11 14.24 9.40 -4.13
N VAL A 12 12.97 9.18 -3.81
CA VAL A 12 12.20 10.09 -2.97
C VAL A 12 12.67 10.04 -1.51
N PHE A 13 12.95 8.86 -0.97
CA PHE A 13 13.30 8.71 0.44
C PHE A 13 14.56 9.49 0.86
N PRO A 14 15.70 9.43 0.14
CA PRO A 14 16.88 10.23 0.50
C PRO A 14 16.63 11.74 0.37
N ALA A 15 15.86 12.15 -0.64
CA ALA A 15 15.53 13.56 -0.85
C ALA A 15 14.66 14.12 0.30
N GLU A 16 13.64 13.39 0.71
CA GLU A 16 12.81 13.73 1.88
C GLU A 16 13.62 13.72 3.17
N LEU A 17 14.46 12.70 3.36
CA LEU A 17 15.31 12.60 4.56
C LEU A 17 16.26 13.78 4.68
N ALA A 18 16.83 14.25 3.56
CA ALA A 18 17.70 15.42 3.53
C ALA A 18 16.95 16.74 3.77
N ALA A 19 15.73 16.88 3.24
CA ALA A 19 14.95 18.12 3.33
C ALA A 19 14.16 18.25 4.63
N LEU A 20 13.64 17.15 5.16
CA LEU A 20 12.67 17.11 6.26
C LEU A 20 13.25 16.46 7.53
N GLY A 21 14.27 15.61 7.39
CA GLY A 21 14.80 14.80 8.49
C GLY A 21 13.98 13.53 8.75
N ALA A 22 14.47 12.68 9.66
CA ALA A 22 13.96 11.32 9.81
C ALA A 22 12.51 11.26 10.28
N ALA A 23 12.16 11.96 11.36
CA ALA A 23 10.82 11.87 11.97
C ALA A 23 9.67 12.19 10.99
N PRO A 24 9.66 13.35 10.28
CA PRO A 24 8.58 13.64 9.33
C PRO A 24 8.61 12.72 8.10
N THR A 25 9.79 12.30 7.62
CA THR A 25 9.91 11.36 6.50
C THR A 25 9.22 10.03 6.83
N PHE A 26 9.56 9.42 7.98
CA PHE A 26 8.91 8.17 8.40
C PHE A 26 7.42 8.36 8.71
N ALA A 27 7.00 9.52 9.20
CA ALA A 27 5.59 9.82 9.42
C ALA A 27 4.78 9.84 8.11
N ILE A 28 5.33 10.41 7.02
CA ILE A 28 4.71 10.42 5.69
C ILE A 28 4.48 8.98 5.20
N PHE A 29 5.53 8.14 5.25
CA PHE A 29 5.41 6.72 4.87
C PHE A 29 4.41 5.97 5.76
N GLY A 30 4.39 6.26 7.07
CA GLY A 30 3.42 5.70 8.00
C GLY A 30 1.97 6.08 7.67
N ILE A 31 1.72 7.34 7.30
CA ILE A 31 0.39 7.80 6.86
C ILE A 31 -0.03 7.09 5.56
N ILE A 32 0.87 6.99 4.58
CA ILE A 32 0.59 6.27 3.33
C ILE A 32 0.25 4.80 3.62
N ALA A 33 1.01 4.15 4.50
CA ALA A 33 0.74 2.77 4.91
C ALA A 33 -0.60 2.64 5.64
N ALA A 34 -0.95 3.58 6.52
CA ALA A 34 -2.23 3.58 7.23
C ALA A 34 -3.41 3.77 6.27
N VAL A 35 -3.30 4.66 5.27
CA VAL A 35 -4.30 4.81 4.21
C VAL A 35 -4.42 3.53 3.39
N GLY A 36 -3.29 2.89 3.05
CA GLY A 36 -3.28 1.60 2.37
C GLY A 36 -3.97 0.50 3.19
N LEU A 37 -3.74 0.46 4.50
CA LEU A 37 -4.39 -0.47 5.40
C LEU A 37 -5.90 -0.23 5.45
N VAL A 38 -6.34 1.02 5.58
CA VAL A 38 -7.77 1.39 5.55
C VAL A 38 -8.40 0.96 4.23
N PHE A 39 -7.74 1.22 3.10
CA PHE A 39 -8.23 0.79 1.79
C PHE A 39 -8.37 -0.74 1.71
N VAL A 40 -7.33 -1.48 2.09
CA VAL A 40 -7.36 -2.96 2.07
C VAL A 40 -8.48 -3.48 2.96
N TRP A 41 -8.63 -2.93 4.16
CA TRP A 41 -9.64 -3.36 5.12
C TRP A 41 -11.08 -3.22 4.60
N PHE A 42 -11.37 -2.17 3.84
CA PHE A 42 -12.73 -1.90 3.36
C PHE A 42 -13.01 -2.38 1.93
N VAL A 43 -12.00 -2.43 1.07
CA VAL A 43 -12.18 -2.67 -0.37
C VAL A 43 -11.77 -4.08 -0.78
N VAL A 44 -10.78 -4.67 -0.09
CA VAL A 44 -10.27 -5.99 -0.46
C VAL A 44 -10.98 -7.06 0.39
N PRO A 45 -11.64 -8.06 -0.22
CA PRO A 45 -12.30 -9.11 0.52
C PRO A 45 -11.28 -10.02 1.22
N GLU A 46 -11.68 -10.62 2.33
CA GLU A 46 -10.87 -11.63 3.00
C GLU A 46 -10.64 -12.82 2.06
N THR A 47 -9.38 -13.20 1.89
CA THR A 47 -8.94 -14.26 0.97
C THR A 47 -8.71 -15.59 1.68
N LYS A 48 -8.56 -15.58 3.00
CA LYS A 48 -8.24 -16.77 3.78
C LYS A 48 -9.40 -17.75 3.80
N GLY A 49 -9.12 -18.98 3.36
CA GLY A 49 -10.07 -20.10 3.43
C GLY A 49 -11.17 -20.07 2.38
N LYS A 50 -11.10 -19.15 1.41
CA LYS A 50 -11.99 -19.11 0.24
C LYS A 50 -11.33 -19.71 -0.99
N SER A 51 -12.11 -20.36 -1.84
CA SER A 51 -11.65 -20.80 -3.15
C SER A 51 -11.55 -19.61 -4.12
N LEU A 52 -10.84 -19.79 -5.23
CA LEU A 52 -10.74 -18.74 -6.26
C LEU A 52 -12.10 -18.44 -6.88
N GLU A 53 -12.94 -19.48 -7.06
CA GLU A 53 -14.29 -19.36 -7.61
C GLU A 53 -15.23 -18.58 -6.66
N GLU A 54 -15.11 -18.80 -5.34
CA GLU A 54 -15.86 -18.03 -4.33
C GLU A 54 -15.44 -16.55 -4.35
N LEU A 55 -14.15 -16.26 -4.47
CA LEU A 55 -13.63 -14.89 -4.58
C LEU A 55 -14.06 -14.20 -5.87
N GLU A 56 -14.07 -14.92 -7.01
CA GLU A 56 -14.54 -14.39 -8.29
C GLU A 56 -16.02 -14.01 -8.22
N ALA A 57 -16.86 -14.84 -7.60
CA ALA A 57 -18.28 -14.55 -7.42
C ALA A 57 -18.54 -13.31 -6.53
N GLU A 58 -17.70 -13.08 -5.52
CA GLU A 58 -17.78 -11.91 -4.64
C GLU A 58 -17.27 -10.61 -5.31
N LEU A 59 -16.21 -10.68 -6.12
CA LEU A 59 -15.53 -9.52 -6.71
C LEU A 59 -16.05 -9.10 -8.10
N VAL A 60 -16.56 -10.04 -8.90
CA VAL A 60 -17.01 -9.75 -10.28
C VAL A 60 -18.48 -9.34 -10.33
N ARG A 61 -19.26 -9.65 -9.29
CA ARG A 61 -20.70 -9.31 -9.20
C ARG A 61 -21.00 -8.11 -8.28
N SER A 62 -19.97 -7.50 -7.69
CA SER A 62 -20.05 -6.29 -6.84
C SER A 62 -20.12 -4.99 -7.64
#